data_AF-A0AA49JBU6-F1
#
_entry.id   AF-A0AA49JBU6-F1
#
_cell.length_a   1.000
_cell.length_b   1.000
_cell.length_c   1.000
_cell.angle_alpha   90.00
_cell.angle_beta   90.00
_cell.angle_gamma   90.00
#
_symmetry.space_group_name_H-M   'P 1'
#
loop_
_entity.id
_entity.type
_entity.pdbx_description
1 polymer ?
#
loop_
_entity_poly.entity_id
_entity_poly.type
_entity_poly.pdbx_seq_one_letter_code
_entity_poly.pdbx_strand_id
1 'polypeptide(L)' 'MKIAGTIILIIGIIGTVLFGIQAIQDSESFSFLGLDVGVSSANWTPLIVSVVVLLVGAILMSKGRK' A
#
# COMPACT_ATOMS: atom_id res chain seq x y z
N MET A 1 13.19 -8.68 -18.81
CA MET A 1 12.55 -7.68 -17.92
C MET A 1 11.04 -7.83 -17.77
N LYS A 2 10.30 -8.27 -18.81
CA LYS A 2 8.83 -8.43 -18.75
C LYS A 2 8.34 -9.32 -17.60
N ILE A 3 8.91 -10.52 -17.45
CA ILE A 3 8.52 -11.47 -16.38
C ILE A 3 8.80 -10.90 -14.99
N ALA A 4 10.02 -10.40 -14.76
CA ALA A 4 10.38 -9.79 -13.47
C ALA A 4 9.51 -8.57 -13.14
N GLY A 5 9.25 -7.69 -14.12
CA GLY A 5 8.35 -6.55 -13.95
C GLY A 5 6.92 -6.95 -13.61
N THR A 6 6.39 -7.99 -14.27
CA THR A 6 5.06 -8.55 -13.96
C THR A 6 5.01 -9.13 -12.54
N ILE A 7 6.04 -9.89 -12.12
CA ILE A 7 6.09 -10.46 -10.78
C ILE A 7 6.14 -9.36 -9.72
N ILE A 8 7.01 -8.37 -9.89
CA ILE A 8 7.14 -7.22 -8.97
C ILE A 8 5.81 -6.44 -8.91
N LEU A 9 5.16 -6.22 -10.04
CA LEU A 9 3.87 -5.54 -10.10
C LEU A 9 2.80 -6.30 -9.31
N ILE A 10 2.71 -7.62 -9.48
CA ILE A 10 1.74 -8.46 -8.75
C ILE A 10 2.02 -8.42 -7.24
N ILE A 11 3.28 -8.54 -6.82
CA ILE A 11 3.66 -8.45 -5.41
C ILE A 11 3.30 -7.08 -4.82
N GLY A 12 3.58 -5.99 -5.55
CA GLY A 12 3.22 -4.64 -5.13
C GLY A 12 1.71 -4.44 -4.99
N ILE A 13 0.91 -5.00 -5.90
CA ILE A 13 -0.55 -4.97 -5.82
C ILE A 13 -1.03 -5.71 -4.57
N ILE A 14 -0.58 -6.95 -4.37
CA ILE A 14 -0.98 -7.76 -3.22
C ILE A 14 -0.60 -7.07 -1.91
N GLY A 15 0.64 -6.58 -1.79
CA GLY A 15 1.09 -5.86 -0.60
C GLY A 15 0.26 -4.61 -0.32
N THR A 16 -0.02 -3.81 -1.36
CA THR A 16 -0.82 -2.58 -1.20
C THR A 16 -2.23 -2.89 -0.72
N VAL A 17 -2.86 -3.94 -1.25
CA VAL A 17 -4.21 -4.34 -0.81
C VAL A 17 -4.19 -4.85 0.63
N LEU A 18 -3.28 -5.75 0.98
CA LEU A 18 -3.23 -6.35 2.32
C LEU A 18 -2.91 -5.31 3.40
N PHE A 19 -1.84 -4.54 3.21
CA PHE A 19 -1.46 -3.51 4.19
C PHE A 19 -2.39 -2.30 4.16
N GLY A 20 -3.08 -2.05 3.05
CA GLY A 20 -4.12 -1.03 2.97
C GLY A 20 -5.33 -1.40 3.84
N ILE A 21 -5.78 -2.65 3.77
CA ILE A 21 -6.85 -3.15 4.64
C ILE A 21 -6.43 -3.10 6.10
N GLN A 22 -5.21 -3.56 6.43
CA GLN A 22 -4.70 -3.47 7.82
C GLN A 22 -4.67 -2.01 8.31
N ALA A 23 -4.17 -1.08 7.51
CA ALA A 23 -4.09 0.33 7.92
C ALA A 23 -5.47 0.95 8.17
N ILE A 24 -6.49 0.54 7.41
CA ILE A 24 -7.87 0.98 7.61
C ILE A 24 -8.44 0.37 8.91
N GLN A 25 -8.15 -0.91 9.18
CA GLN A 25 -8.62 -1.61 10.38
C GLN A 25 -7.97 -1.10 11.66
N ASP A 26 -6.72 -0.65 11.60
CA ASP A 26 -5.95 -0.10 12.72
C ASP A 26 -6.27 1.38 13.01
N SER A 27 -7.50 1.81 12.71
CA SER A 27 -7.98 3.16 13.03
C SER A 27 -8.78 3.12 14.33
N GLU A 28 -8.24 3.74 15.37
CA GLU A 28 -8.95 3.94 16.63
C GLU A 28 -9.67 5.28 16.60
N SER A 29 -10.86 5.34 17.20
CA SER A 29 -11.58 6.59 17.39
C SER A 29 -11.94 6.75 18.84
N PHE A 30 -11.72 7.94 19.38
CA PHE A 30 -12.14 8.29 20.72
C PHE A 30 -12.91 9.61 20.68
N SER A 31 -13.91 9.71 21.55
CA SER A 31 -14.72 10.91 21.67
C SER A 31 -14.12 11.83 22.74
N PHE A 32 -13.79 13.06 22.38
CA PHE A 32 -13.29 14.08 23.30
C PHE A 32 -14.16 15.35 23.15
N LEU A 33 -14.79 15.77 24.25
CA LEU A 33 -15.71 16.93 24.27
C LEU A 33 -16.88 16.84 23.26
N GLY A 34 -17.33 15.63 22.93
CA GLY A 34 -18.38 15.41 21.94
C GLY A 34 -17.92 15.49 20.48
N LEU A 35 -16.59 15.57 20.25
CA LEU A 35 -15.98 15.43 18.93
C LEU A 35 -15.32 14.05 18.83
N ASP A 36 -15.67 13.32 17.77
CA ASP A 36 -15.02 12.04 17.47
C ASP A 36 -13.70 12.30 16.74
N VAL A 37 -12.60 12.00 17.42
CA VAL A 37 -11.25 12.11 16.89
C VAL A 37 -10.78 10.71 16.49
N GLY A 38 -10.63 10.51 15.19
CA GLY A 38 -9.98 9.32 14.64
C GLY A 38 -8.46 9.50 14.65
N VAL A 39 -7.75 8.58 15.29
CA VAL A 39 -6.29 8.50 15.23
C VAL A 39 -5.93 7.17 14.58
N SER A 40 -5.13 7.24 13.51
CA SER A 40 -4.60 6.03 12.91
C SER A 40 -3.45 5.50 13.77
N SER A 41 -3.67 4.33 14.38
CA SER A 41 -2.65 3.57 15.10
C SER A 41 -1.85 2.65 14.18
N ALA A 42 -2.18 2.67 12.87
CA ALA A 42 -1.56 1.84 11.86
C ALA A 42 -0.07 2.13 11.66
N ASN A 43 0.73 1.08 11.48
CA ASN A 43 2.07 1.22 10.92
C ASN A 43 1.97 1.36 9.40
N TRP A 44 2.13 2.59 8.89
CA TRP A 44 2.03 2.91 7.47
C TRP A 44 3.25 2.45 6.63
N THR A 45 4.37 2.11 7.26
CA THR A 45 5.62 1.77 6.57
C THR A 45 5.46 0.62 5.56
N PRO A 46 4.84 -0.53 5.90
CA PRO A 46 4.66 -1.64 4.96
C PRO A 46 3.77 -1.28 3.76
N LEU A 47 2.75 -0.45 3.97
CA LEU A 47 1.88 0.03 2.90
C LEU A 47 2.65 0.94 1.93
N ILE A 48 3.39 1.92 2.45
CA ILE A 48 4.18 2.85 1.63
C ILE A 48 5.21 2.07 0.80
N VAL A 49 5.93 1.12 1.41
CA VAL A 49 6.90 0.26 0.71
C VAL A 49 6.20 -0.52 -0.41
N SER A 50 5.03 -1.09 -0.15
CA SER A 50 4.27 -1.85 -1.15
C SER A 50 3.84 -0.98 -2.34
N VAL A 51 3.43 0.26 -2.10
CA VAL A 51 3.11 1.23 -3.16
C VAL A 51 4.34 1.55 -3.99
N VAL A 52 5.51 1.76 -3.37
CA VAL A 52 6.77 1.98 -4.10
C VAL A 52 7.13 0.76 -4.96
N VAL A 53 7.01 -0.44 -4.42
CA VAL A 53 7.25 -1.69 -5.17
C VAL A 53 6.29 -1.82 -6.36
N LEU A 54 5.01 -1.49 -6.17
CA LEU A 54 4.01 -1.46 -7.24
C LEU A 54 4.42 -0.49 -8.36
N LEU A 55 4.82 0.74 -8.01
CA LEU A 55 5.26 1.75 -8.97
C LEU A 55 6.50 1.30 -9.75
N VAL A 56 7.48 0.70 -9.07
CA VAL A 56 8.69 0.14 -9.71
C VAL A 56 8.30 -0.97 -10.69
N GLY A 57 7.44 -1.90 -10.28
CA GLY A 57 6.90 -2.95 -11.15
C GLY A 57 6.20 -2.40 -12.39
N ALA A 58 5.37 -1.36 -12.22
CA ALA A 58 4.65 -0.70 -13.30
C ALA A 58 5.60 -0.04 -14.31
N ILE A 59 6.63 0.68 -13.82
CA ILE A 59 7.64 1.33 -14.66
C ILE A 59 8.43 0.28 -15.46
N LEU A 60 8.87 -0.81 -14.81
CA LEU A 60 9.61 -1.88 -15.47
C LEU A 60 8.77 -2.58 -16.54
N MET A 61 7.48 -2.83 -16.28
CA MET A 61 6.57 -3.40 -17.26
C MET A 61 6.33 -2.47 -18.45
N SER A 62 6.20 -1.16 -18.22
CA SER A 62 6.02 -0.15 -19.27
C SER A 62 7.24 -0.04 -20.18
N LYS A 63 8.45 0.03 -19.60
CA LYS A 63 9.71 0.05 -20.37
C LYS A 63 9.94 -1.22 -21.18
N GLY A 64 9.46 -2.38 -20.71
CA GLY A 64 9.58 -3.64 -21.44
C GLY A 64 8.65 -3.78 -22.64
N ARG A 65 7.62 -2.93 -22.81
CA ARG A 65 6.71 -2.97 -23.97
C ARG A 65 7.22 -2.18 -25.19
N LYS A 66 8.22 -1.32 -25.00
CA LYS A 66 8.96 -0.66 -26.09
C LYS A 66 9.96 -1.63 -26.71
#